data_AF-A0AA39Y2N1-F1
#
_entry.id   AF-A0AA39Y2N1-F1
#
_cell.length_a   1.000
_cell.length_b   1.000
_cell.length_c   1.000
_cell.angle_alpha   90.00
_cell.angle_beta   90.00
_cell.angle_gamma   90.00
#
_symmetry.space_group_name_H-M   'P 1'
#
loop_
_entity.id
_entity.type
_entity.pdbx_description
1 polymer ?
#
loop_
_entity_poly.entity_id
_entity_poly.type
_entity_poly.pdbx_seq_one_letter_code
_entity_poly.pdbx_strand_id
1 'polypeptide(L)'
;MKGSILAAIALGAGNASAHYIFQQLSVGGTKFPVWQHIRQHTNYNSPVTDLSSKDLRCNVGASGANTQTVSVRAGDSFTFTLDTPVYHQGPVSLYMFKAPGAASDYDGSGGWFKTYDWGPTGSTWNMAGSYLLWDRVS
;
A
#
# COMPACT_ATOMS: atom_id res chain seq x y z
N MET A 1 11.16 -49.96 -36.30
CA MET A 1 12.03 -48.92 -35.69
C MET A 1 11.13 -48.06 -34.81
N LYS A 2 11.38 -48.07 -33.49
CA LYS A 2 10.56 -47.37 -32.48
C LYS A 2 10.99 -45.90 -32.44
N GLY A 3 10.13 -44.98 -32.87
CA GLY A 3 10.36 -43.55 -32.70
C GLY A 3 9.67 -43.08 -31.43
N SER A 4 10.45 -42.72 -30.41
CA SER A 4 9.93 -42.06 -29.19
C SER A 4 10.08 -40.55 -29.35
N ILE A 5 8.96 -39.82 -29.35
CA ILE A 5 8.93 -38.36 -29.30
C ILE A 5 9.02 -37.95 -27.82
N LEU A 6 10.12 -37.28 -27.44
CA LEU A 6 10.25 -36.61 -26.15
C LEU A 6 9.57 -35.24 -26.23
N ALA A 7 8.43 -35.07 -25.55
CA ALA A 7 7.81 -33.78 -25.34
C ALA A 7 8.52 -33.06 -24.18
N ALA A 8 9.21 -31.95 -24.48
CA ALA A 8 9.77 -31.08 -23.46
C ALA A 8 8.66 -30.16 -22.90
N ILE A 9 8.28 -30.37 -21.65
CA ILE A 9 7.42 -29.44 -20.90
C ILE A 9 8.33 -28.32 -20.37
N ALA A 10 8.26 -27.14 -21.00
CA ALA A 10 8.84 -25.94 -20.42
C ALA A 10 7.96 -25.47 -19.25
N LEU A 11 8.39 -25.70 -18.02
CA LEU A 11 7.82 -25.00 -16.87
C LEU A 11 8.22 -23.52 -16.99
N GLY A 12 7.27 -22.68 -17.38
CA GLY A 12 7.42 -21.24 -17.27
C GLY A 12 7.55 -20.87 -15.79
N ALA A 13 8.73 -20.44 -15.36
CA ALA A 13 8.90 -19.75 -14.09
C ALA A 13 8.14 -18.41 -14.19
N GLY A 14 6.91 -18.38 -13.68
CA GLY A 14 6.20 -17.13 -13.49
C GLY A 14 7.01 -16.27 -12.52
N ASN A 15 7.41 -15.08 -12.96
CA ASN A 15 7.95 -14.08 -12.06
C ASN A 15 6.83 -13.69 -11.09
N ALA A 16 6.78 -14.31 -9.91
CA ALA A 16 5.96 -13.83 -8.83
C ALA A 16 6.56 -12.49 -8.39
N SER A 17 5.96 -11.38 -8.84
CA SER A 17 6.36 -10.05 -8.41
C SER A 17 5.89 -9.85 -6.98
N ALA A 18 6.69 -10.31 -6.02
CA ALA A 18 6.56 -10.31 -4.55
C ALA A 18 6.40 -8.93 -3.87
N HIS A 19 6.14 -7.89 -4.65
CA HIS A 19 6.21 -6.53 -4.19
C HIS A 19 5.10 -5.66 -4.79
N TYR A 20 4.56 -4.75 -3.98
CA TYR A 20 3.44 -3.86 -4.30
C TYR A 20 3.60 -2.52 -3.58
N ILE A 21 3.00 -1.48 -4.16
CA ILE A 21 3.19 -0.08 -3.77
C ILE A 21 1.84 0.61 -3.65
N PHE A 22 1.52 1.14 -2.47
CA PHE A 22 0.39 2.06 -2.28
C PHE A 22 0.74 3.41 -2.92
N GLN A 23 0.10 3.74 -4.04
CA GLN A 23 0.55 4.85 -4.90
C GLN A 23 -0.53 5.88 -5.22
N GLN A 24 -1.79 5.60 -4.87
CA GLN A 24 -2.92 6.42 -5.29
C GLN A 24 -4.01 6.52 -4.22
N LEU A 25 -4.64 7.68 -4.12
CA LEU A 25 -5.72 7.97 -3.18
C LEU A 25 -7.02 8.26 -3.96
N SER A 26 -8.15 7.85 -3.40
CA SER A 26 -9.48 8.27 -3.84
C SER A 26 -10.30 8.81 -2.66
N VAL A 27 -10.98 9.94 -2.84
CA VAL A 27 -11.86 10.58 -1.83
C VAL A 27 -13.13 11.05 -2.52
N GLY A 28 -14.30 10.80 -1.92
CA GLY A 28 -15.58 11.32 -2.43
C GLY A 28 -15.87 10.93 -3.89
N GLY A 29 -15.51 9.71 -4.30
CA GLY A 29 -15.68 9.20 -5.66
C GLY A 29 -14.66 9.70 -6.69
N THR A 30 -13.78 10.63 -6.31
CA THR A 30 -12.69 11.10 -7.19
C THR A 30 -11.44 10.26 -6.95
N LYS A 31 -10.91 9.66 -8.02
CA LYS A 31 -9.64 8.94 -8.04
C LYS A 31 -8.54 9.88 -8.54
N PHE A 32 -7.64 10.29 -7.66
CA PHE A 32 -6.59 11.25 -7.99
C PHE A 32 -5.45 10.60 -8.78
N PRO A 33 -4.69 11.33 -9.61
CA PRO A 33 -3.42 10.87 -10.18
C PRO A 33 -2.50 10.17 -9.17
N VAL A 34 -1.74 9.20 -9.69
CA VAL A 34 -0.70 8.49 -8.94
C VAL A 34 0.30 9.51 -8.37
N TRP A 35 0.71 9.31 -7.12
CA TRP A 35 1.62 10.18 -6.35
C TRP A 35 1.12 11.59 -5.99
N GLN A 36 -0.06 12.02 -6.45
CA GLN A 36 -0.54 13.39 -6.15
C GLN A 36 -0.69 13.64 -4.65
N HIS A 37 -1.28 12.69 -3.92
CA HIS A 37 -1.55 12.77 -2.49
C HIS A 37 -0.82 11.72 -1.67
N ILE A 38 0.15 11.02 -2.28
CA ILE A 38 0.98 10.00 -1.65
C ILE A 38 2.43 10.43 -1.76
N ARG A 39 3.20 10.30 -0.68
CA ARG A 39 4.64 10.55 -0.72
C ARG A 39 5.31 9.49 -1.57
N GLN A 40 5.80 9.90 -2.74
CA GLN A 40 6.58 9.02 -3.59
C GLN A 40 7.90 8.69 -2.89
N HIS A 41 8.26 7.41 -2.90
CA HIS A 41 9.50 6.87 -2.32
C HIS A 41 10.44 6.37 -3.40
N THR A 42 11.71 6.19 -3.04
CA THR A 42 12.76 5.72 -3.96
C THR A 42 13.07 4.23 -3.80
N ASN A 43 12.40 3.54 -2.86
CA ASN A 43 12.64 2.13 -2.54
C ASN A 43 12.17 1.12 -3.61
N TYR A 44 11.79 1.59 -4.81
CA TYR A 44 11.05 0.80 -5.80
C TYR A 44 9.93 0.01 -5.10
N ASN A 45 9.90 -1.32 -5.23
CA ASN A 45 8.91 -2.16 -4.57
C ASN A 45 9.50 -2.98 -3.40
N SER A 46 10.74 -2.73 -2.98
CA SER A 46 11.39 -3.46 -1.88
C SER A 46 10.73 -3.18 -0.51
N PRO A 47 10.69 -4.16 0.41
CA PRO A 47 10.19 -3.95 1.76
C PRO A 47 11.18 -3.15 2.61
N VAL A 48 10.66 -2.44 3.63
CA VAL A 48 11.46 -1.98 4.77
C VAL A 48 11.44 -3.09 5.82
N THR A 49 12.60 -3.63 6.18
CA THR A 49 12.71 -4.81 7.06
C THR A 49 13.26 -4.50 8.45
N ASP A 50 14.00 -3.39 8.60
CA ASP A 50 14.51 -2.95 9.89
C ASP A 50 13.42 -2.21 10.68
N LEU A 51 12.96 -2.84 11.77
CA LEU A 51 11.92 -2.30 12.65
C LEU A 51 12.36 -1.07 13.45
N SER A 52 13.66 -0.76 13.48
CA SER A 52 14.21 0.45 14.10
C SER A 52 14.39 1.61 13.11
N SER A 53 14.26 1.36 11.80
CA SER A 53 14.44 2.38 10.78
C SER A 53 13.32 3.43 10.82
N LYS A 54 13.69 4.69 10.61
CA LYS A 54 12.73 5.80 10.41
C LYS A 54 11.93 5.64 9.12
N ASP A 55 12.41 4.81 8.18
CA ASP A 55 11.72 4.54 6.91
C ASP A 55 10.39 3.81 7.12
N LEU A 56 10.14 3.20 8.28
CA LEU A 56 8.82 2.62 8.59
C LEU A 56 7.68 3.65 8.64
N ARG A 57 8.00 4.94 8.79
CA ARG A 57 7.00 6.00 8.83
C ARG A 57 6.33 6.20 7.47
N CYS A 58 7.13 6.31 6.41
CA CYS A 58 6.67 6.71 5.08
C CYS A 58 7.41 6.03 3.90
N ASN A 59 8.26 5.03 4.14
CA ASN A 59 9.16 4.35 3.18
C ASN A 59 10.44 5.15 2.82
N VAL A 60 11.43 4.46 2.24
CA VAL A 60 12.78 5.00 1.96
C VAL A 60 12.72 6.14 0.96
N GLY A 61 13.33 7.27 1.30
CA GLY A 61 13.41 8.45 0.43
C GLY A 61 12.08 9.19 0.23
N ALA A 62 11.02 8.80 0.95
CA ALA A 62 9.75 9.50 0.90
C ALA A 62 9.84 10.88 1.54
N SER A 63 9.32 11.90 0.85
CA SER A 63 9.19 13.27 1.39
C SER A 63 7.85 13.87 1.00
N GLY A 64 7.38 14.85 1.78
CA GLY A 64 6.13 15.55 1.49
C GLY A 64 6.28 16.75 0.55
N ALA A 65 7.50 17.11 0.12
CA ALA A 65 7.79 18.34 -0.62
C ALA A 65 7.04 18.46 -1.97
N ASN A 66 6.75 17.33 -2.62
CA ASN A 66 6.02 17.27 -3.89
C ASN A 66 4.64 16.61 -3.74
N THR A 67 4.12 16.52 -2.51
CA THR A 67 2.85 15.85 -2.21
C THR A 67 1.79 16.87 -1.85
N GLN A 68 0.66 16.82 -2.54
CA GLN A 68 -0.47 17.70 -2.28
C GLN A 68 -1.32 17.14 -1.13
N THR A 69 -2.05 18.02 -0.44
CA THR A 69 -3.02 17.62 0.59
C THR A 69 -4.44 17.66 0.03
N VAL A 70 -5.30 16.79 0.54
CA VAL A 70 -6.74 16.76 0.23
C VAL A 70 -7.54 16.77 1.52
N SER A 71 -8.65 17.51 1.52
CA SER A 71 -9.57 17.53 2.67
C SER A 71 -10.44 16.28 2.67
N VAL A 72 -10.48 15.60 3.81
CA VAL A 72 -11.37 14.45 4.08
C VAL A 72 -12.11 14.76 5.37
N ARG A 73 -13.46 14.74 5.36
CA ARG A 73 -14.21 14.98 6.60
C ARG A 73 -14.14 13.75 7.49
N ALA A 74 -14.22 13.94 8.79
CA ALA A 74 -14.35 12.81 9.71
C ALA A 74 -15.60 11.99 9.36
N GLY A 75 -15.43 10.68 9.20
CA GLY A 75 -16.49 9.76 8.77
C GLY A 75 -16.62 9.58 7.25
N ASP A 76 -15.94 10.41 6.43
CA ASP A 76 -15.89 10.17 4.99
C ASP A 76 -14.98 8.97 4.67
N SER A 77 -15.41 8.18 3.69
CA SER A 77 -14.63 7.08 3.16
C SER A 77 -13.55 7.53 2.19
N PHE A 78 -12.41 6.85 2.20
CA PHE A 78 -11.36 7.02 1.20
C PHE A 78 -10.67 5.69 0.91
N THR A 79 -10.05 5.59 -0.26
CA THR A 79 -9.43 4.36 -0.74
C THR A 79 -7.98 4.59 -1.10
N PHE A 80 -7.08 3.75 -0.60
CA PHE A 80 -5.75 3.62 -1.16
C PHE A 80 -5.74 2.55 -2.25
N THR A 81 -5.10 2.82 -3.38
CA THR A 81 -4.95 1.88 -4.50
C THR A 81 -3.47 1.61 -4.75
N LEU A 82 -3.16 0.35 -5.03
CA LEU A 82 -1.82 -0.14 -5.28
C LEU A 82 -1.55 -0.26 -6.78
N ASP A 83 -0.28 -0.39 -7.16
CA ASP A 83 0.18 -0.71 -8.52
C ASP A 83 -0.21 -2.12 -8.98
N THR A 84 -0.15 -3.08 -8.06
CA THR A 84 -0.58 -4.47 -8.23
C THR A 84 -1.28 -4.97 -6.96
N PRO A 85 -2.22 -5.92 -7.04
CA PRO A 85 -2.83 -6.50 -5.84
C PRO A 85 -1.81 -7.12 -4.89
N VAL A 86 -2.08 -7.03 -3.59
CA VAL A 86 -1.37 -7.80 -2.57
C VAL A 86 -1.61 -9.30 -2.85
N TYR A 87 -0.54 -10.10 -2.93
CA TYR A 87 -0.61 -11.58 -2.99
C TYR A 87 0.32 -12.25 -1.93
N HIS A 88 0.99 -11.48 -1.06
CA HIS A 88 1.65 -12.01 0.15
C HIS A 88 0.76 -11.92 1.38
N GLN A 89 0.52 -13.07 2.00
CA GLN A 89 -0.32 -13.19 3.18
C GLN A 89 0.25 -12.39 4.35
N GLY A 90 -0.53 -11.41 4.81
CA GLY A 90 -0.18 -10.57 5.93
C GLY A 90 -1.22 -9.48 6.15
N PRO A 91 -1.21 -8.84 7.34
CA PRO A 91 -2.14 -7.77 7.63
C PRO A 91 -1.78 -6.51 6.82
N VAL A 92 -2.80 -5.72 6.52
CA VAL A 92 -2.63 -4.32 6.12
C VAL A 92 -3.16 -3.47 7.26
N SER A 93 -2.31 -2.63 7.85
CA SER A 93 -2.71 -1.72 8.92
C SER A 93 -2.67 -0.28 8.44
N LEU A 94 -3.65 0.51 8.84
CA LEU A 94 -3.67 1.95 8.64
C LEU A 94 -3.44 2.67 9.96
N TYR A 95 -2.57 3.66 9.92
CA TYR A 95 -2.28 4.54 11.04
C TYR A 95 -2.46 6.00 10.62
N MET A 96 -2.75 6.84 11.59
CA MET A 96 -2.80 8.28 11.43
C MET A 96 -2.00 8.96 12.54
N PHE A 97 -1.58 10.19 12.27
CA PHE A 97 -1.00 11.09 13.25
C PHE A 97 -1.48 12.51 12.95
N LYS A 98 -1.44 13.38 13.95
CA LYS A 98 -1.70 14.81 13.76
C LYS A 98 -0.39 15.54 13.47
N ALA A 99 -0.23 16.05 12.25
CA ALA A 99 0.90 16.94 11.94
C ALA A 99 0.79 18.25 12.76
N PRO A 100 1.92 18.80 13.25
CA PRO A 100 1.93 20.07 13.99
C PRO A 100 1.66 21.29 13.09
N GLY A 101 1.86 21.14 11.78
CA GLY A 101 1.61 22.16 10.76
C GLY A 101 1.20 21.52 9.43
N ALA A 102 1.71 22.04 8.31
CA ALA A 102 1.47 21.46 6.99
C ALA A 102 2.01 20.02 6.92
N ALA A 103 1.21 19.11 6.38
CA ALA A 103 1.60 17.70 6.25
C ALA A 103 2.74 17.49 5.23
N SER A 104 2.93 18.41 4.29
CA SER A 104 4.04 18.40 3.32
C SER A 104 5.41 18.55 3.98
N ASP A 105 5.46 19.27 5.11
CA ASP A 105 6.72 19.70 5.74
C ASP A 105 7.12 18.79 6.92
N TYR A 106 6.27 17.83 7.27
CA TYR A 106 6.44 17.02 8.47
C TYR A 106 6.96 15.60 8.18
N ASP A 107 7.94 15.13 8.95
CA ASP A 107 8.60 13.83 8.73
C ASP A 107 7.86 12.61 9.31
N GLY A 108 6.74 12.83 10.01
CA GLY A 108 5.98 11.75 10.65
C GLY A 108 6.56 11.28 11.98
N SER A 109 7.38 12.10 12.66
CA SER A 109 7.96 11.78 13.99
C SER A 109 6.98 11.80 15.17
N GLY A 110 5.67 11.94 14.92
CA GLY A 110 4.66 12.20 15.92
C GLY A 110 4.11 10.93 16.58
N GLY A 111 3.15 11.12 17.49
CA GLY A 111 2.38 10.01 18.05
C GLY A 111 1.43 9.44 17.02
N TRP A 112 1.73 8.24 16.53
CA TRP A 112 0.85 7.47 15.64
C TRP A 112 -0.21 6.73 16.45
N PHE A 113 -1.41 6.65 15.89
CA PHE A 113 -2.46 5.76 16.38
C PHE A 113 -3.00 4.91 15.23
N LYS A 114 -3.32 3.65 15.52
CA LYS A 114 -3.92 2.74 14.55
C LYS A 114 -5.37 3.14 14.33
N THR A 115 -5.81 3.23 13.08
CA THR A 115 -7.20 3.51 12.72
C THR A 115 -7.93 2.28 12.21
N TYR A 116 -7.23 1.38 11.53
CA TYR A 116 -7.84 0.18 10.97
C TYR A 116 -6.81 -0.93 10.76
N ASP A 117 -7.29 -2.17 10.76
CA ASP A 117 -6.50 -3.36 10.45
C ASP A 117 -7.31 -4.32 9.58
N TRP A 118 -6.85 -4.58 8.36
CA TRP A 118 -7.35 -5.65 7.51
C TRP A 118 -6.59 -6.93 7.86
N GLY A 119 -7.21 -7.75 8.71
CA GLY A 119 -6.72 -9.07 9.09
C GLY A 119 -7.36 -10.20 8.30
N PRO A 120 -7.02 -11.46 8.65
CA PRO A 120 -7.63 -12.62 8.02
C PRO A 120 -9.06 -12.84 8.53
N THR A 121 -9.92 -13.43 7.69
CA THR A 121 -11.20 -14.00 8.11
C THR A 121 -11.02 -15.50 8.27
N GLY A 122 -10.93 -15.98 9.52
CA GLY A 122 -10.48 -17.34 9.79
C GLY A 122 -9.04 -17.54 9.31
N SER A 123 -8.82 -18.49 8.40
CA SER A 123 -7.52 -18.73 7.75
C SER A 123 -7.34 -18.03 6.41
N THR A 124 -8.33 -17.26 5.95
CA THR A 124 -8.33 -16.63 4.62
C THR A 124 -7.86 -15.18 4.72
N TRP A 125 -6.82 -14.85 3.94
CA TRP A 125 -6.36 -13.47 3.78
C TRP A 125 -7.07 -12.80 2.60
N ASN A 126 -7.83 -11.74 2.86
CA ASN A 126 -8.52 -10.98 1.82
C ASN A 126 -7.57 -9.92 1.25
N MET A 127 -6.90 -10.29 0.16
CA MET A 127 -5.83 -9.47 -0.41
C MET A 127 -6.30 -8.79 -1.68
N ALA A 128 -6.07 -7.49 -1.76
CA ALA A 128 -6.70 -6.63 -2.76
C ALA A 128 -5.70 -5.63 -3.35
N GLY A 129 -6.05 -5.07 -4.52
CA GLY A 129 -5.37 -3.92 -5.12
C GLY A 129 -5.86 -2.57 -4.61
N SER A 130 -6.87 -2.57 -3.73
CA SER A 130 -7.41 -1.36 -3.13
C SER A 130 -7.97 -1.64 -1.75
N TYR A 131 -7.73 -0.71 -0.82
CA TYR A 131 -8.19 -0.80 0.56
C TYR A 131 -9.03 0.44 0.87
N LEU A 132 -10.33 0.23 1.06
CA LEU A 132 -11.33 1.24 1.39
C LEU A 132 -11.46 1.34 2.91
N LEU A 133 -11.24 2.53 3.46
CA LEU A 133 -11.57 2.83 4.84
C LEU A 133 -12.98 3.41 4.95
N TRP A 134 -13.69 3.02 6.01
CA TRP A 134 -15.04 3.47 6.35
C TRP A 134 -16.11 3.05 5.33
N ASP A 135 -16.04 1.80 4.84
CA ASP A 135 -17.21 1.21 4.18
C ASP A 135 -18.39 1.27 5.18
N ARG A 136 -19.47 1.96 4.78
CA ARG A 136 -20.70 2.01 5.57
C ARG A 136 -21.40 0.67 5.43
N VAL A 137 -20.91 -0.32 6.16
CA VAL A 137 -21.66 -1.55 6.43
C VAL A 137 -21.58 -1.83 7.92
N SER A 138 -22.47 -1.15 8.66
CA SER A 138 -23.09 -1.72 9.85
C SER A 138 -24.14 -2.74 9.42
#